data_AF-A0A5B8UX68-F1
#
_entry.id   AF-A0A5B8UX68-F1
#
_cell.length_a   1.000
_cell.length_b   1.000
_cell.length_c   1.000
_cell.angle_alpha   90.00
_cell.angle_beta   90.00
_cell.angle_gamma   90.00
#
_symmetry.space_group_name_H-M   'P 1'
#
loop_
_entity.id
_entity.type
_entity.pdbx_description
1 polymer ?
#
loop_
_entity_poly.entity_id
_entity_poly.type
_entity_poly.pdbx_seq_one_letter_code
_entity_poly.pdbx_strand_id
1 'polypeptide(L)'
;MNSYSDSFLRTCRNAYFDKQRPFNIEIGRGELYQKLSSLANSLELSIFIGFLMEWQYYINLWASVLILEEFRPEKERKLIGLNYNVSVVDECIETIERYSENFDQTQMDNYKKWLSLVKTRYLLP
;
A
#
# COMPACT_ATOMS: atom_id res chain seq x y z
N MET A 1 -4.57 17.12 12.03
CA MET A 1 -4.31 15.76 11.54
C MET A 1 -4.95 14.79 12.52
N ASN A 2 -5.66 13.75 12.07
CA ASN A 2 -6.28 12.78 12.99
C ASN A 2 -5.17 11.94 13.67
N SER A 3 -5.31 11.60 14.95
CA SER A 3 -4.32 10.82 15.71
C SER A 3 -3.94 9.50 15.04
N TYR A 4 -4.88 8.89 14.31
CA TYR A 4 -4.62 7.67 13.54
C TYR A 4 -3.70 7.91 12.32
N SER A 5 -3.85 9.04 11.62
CA SER A 5 -2.97 9.42 10.51
C SER A 5 -1.54 9.63 10.98
N ASP A 6 -1.35 10.34 12.09
CA ASP A 6 -0.02 10.55 12.70
C ASP A 6 0.59 9.22 13.18
N SER A 7 -0.26 8.31 13.67
CA SER A 7 0.17 6.98 14.12
C SER A 7 0.59 6.11 12.94
N PHE A 8 -0.09 6.20 11.80
CA PHE A 8 0.28 5.53 10.56
C PHE A 8 1.65 6.00 10.08
N LEU A 9 1.83 7.31 9.90
CA LEU A 9 3.10 7.90 9.44
C LEU A 9 4.28 7.54 10.37
N ARG A 10 4.07 7.61 11.69
CA ARG A 10 5.08 7.22 12.68
C ARG A 10 5.41 5.73 12.59
N THR A 11 4.42 4.87 12.36
CA THR A 11 4.62 3.43 12.22
C THR A 11 5.41 3.11 10.94
N CYS A 12 5.08 3.75 9.81
CA CYS A 12 5.87 3.63 8.57
C CYS A 12 7.31 4.13 8.75
N ARG A 13 7.51 5.24 9.45
CA ARG A 13 8.84 5.78 9.75
C ARG A 13 9.67 4.82 10.61
N ASN A 14 9.07 4.23 11.65
CA ASN A 14 9.78 3.26 12.49
C ASN A 14 10.14 2.01 11.67
N ALA A 15 9.20 1.50 10.86
CA ALA A 15 9.44 0.37 9.97
C ALA A 15 10.61 0.63 9.00
N TYR A 16 10.74 1.86 8.47
CA TYR A 16 11.90 2.26 7.65
C TYR A 16 13.23 2.05 8.39
N PHE A 17 13.34 2.55 9.62
CA PHE A 17 14.56 2.40 10.43
C PHE A 17 14.84 0.94 10.79
N ASP A 18 13.80 0.16 11.02
CA ASP A 18 13.88 -1.28 11.31
C ASP A 18 14.09 -2.13 10.05
N LYS A 19 14.22 -1.50 8.87
CA LYS A 19 14.33 -2.17 7.56
C LYS A 19 13.16 -3.11 7.25
N GLN A 20 12.00 -2.86 7.85
CA GLN A 20 10.77 -3.59 7.60
C GLN A 20 10.01 -2.93 6.46
N ARG A 21 9.91 -3.64 5.33
CA ARG A 21 9.22 -3.19 4.12
C ARG A 21 8.11 -4.17 3.79
N PRO A 22 7.13 -3.77 2.96
CA PRO A 22 6.22 -4.73 2.35
C PRO A 22 7.01 -5.86 1.69
N PHE A 23 6.44 -7.06 1.71
CA PHE A 23 7.01 -8.27 1.11
C PHE A 23 8.28 -8.84 1.76
N ASN A 24 8.84 -8.24 2.83
CA ASN A 24 9.86 -8.92 3.67
C ASN A 24 9.34 -10.29 4.16
N ILE A 25 8.04 -10.37 4.38
CA ILE A 25 7.25 -11.58 4.60
C ILE A 25 5.97 -11.49 3.77
N GLU A 26 5.23 -12.59 3.69
CA GLU A 26 3.93 -12.63 3.02
C GLU A 26 2.97 -11.56 3.58
N ILE A 27 2.35 -10.78 2.68
CA ILE A 27 1.34 -9.77 3.03
C ILE A 27 0.19 -10.41 3.80
N GLY A 28 -0.32 -9.73 4.82
CA GLY A 28 -1.27 -10.30 5.78
C GLY A 28 -0.63 -10.99 6.98
N ARG A 29 0.69 -11.19 6.98
CA ARG A 29 1.43 -11.79 8.11
C ARG A 29 2.29 -10.76 8.84
N GLY A 30 2.62 -11.10 10.08
CA GLY A 30 3.53 -10.34 10.94
C GLY A 30 2.87 -9.14 11.64
N GLU A 31 3.48 -8.75 12.75
CA GLU A 31 2.94 -7.74 13.66
C GLU A 31 2.85 -6.36 13.01
N LEU A 32 3.84 -5.98 12.19
CA LEU A 32 3.83 -4.69 11.51
C LEU A 32 2.65 -4.55 10.54
N TYR A 33 2.39 -5.58 9.72
CA TYR A 33 1.24 -5.55 8.81
C TYR A 33 -0.07 -5.44 9.59
N GLN A 34 -0.25 -6.26 10.64
CA GLN A 34 -1.47 -6.23 11.46
C GLN A 34 -1.70 -4.85 12.10
N LYS A 35 -0.63 -4.22 12.60
CA LYS A 35 -0.70 -2.86 13.15
C LYS A 35 -1.08 -1.84 12.10
N LEU A 36 -0.45 -1.88 10.92
CA LEU A 36 -0.75 -0.95 9.83
C LEU A 36 -2.17 -1.16 9.26
N SER A 37 -2.62 -2.40 9.15
CA SER A 37 -3.99 -2.79 8.76
C SER A 37 -5.01 -2.28 9.78
N SER A 38 -4.77 -2.43 11.08
CA SER A 38 -5.65 -1.86 12.11
C SER A 38 -5.76 -0.34 12.03
N LEU A 39 -4.66 0.35 11.73
CA LEU A 39 -4.66 1.80 11.51
C LEU A 39 -5.41 2.17 10.22
N ALA A 40 -5.24 1.40 9.14
CA ALA A 40 -5.96 1.59 7.88
C ALA A 40 -7.47 1.47 8.07
N ASN A 41 -7.92 0.44 8.78
CA ASN A 41 -9.33 0.23 9.11
C ASN A 41 -9.93 1.32 10.03
N SER A 42 -9.10 2.16 10.64
CA SER A 42 -9.53 3.30 11.47
C SER A 42 -9.56 4.63 10.70
N LEU A 43 -9.24 4.60 9.40
CA LEU A 43 -9.12 5.78 8.54
C LEU A 43 -9.99 5.62 7.29
N GLU A 44 -10.35 6.73 6.66
CA GLU A 44 -11.03 6.70 5.38
C GLU A 44 -10.06 6.52 4.21
N LEU A 45 -10.54 5.91 3.12
CA LEU A 45 -9.76 5.75 1.89
C LEU A 45 -9.24 7.10 1.35
N SER A 46 -10.02 8.18 1.49
CA SER A 46 -9.64 9.54 1.09
C SER A 46 -8.35 10.00 1.77
N ILE A 47 -8.18 9.67 3.05
CA ILE A 47 -6.97 9.97 3.83
C ILE A 47 -5.79 9.16 3.30
N PHE A 48 -5.99 7.87 3.00
CA PHE A 48 -4.96 7.00 2.46
C PHE A 48 -4.50 7.40 1.05
N ILE A 49 -5.43 7.84 0.20
CA ILE A 49 -5.10 8.43 -1.10
C ILE A 49 -4.19 9.65 -0.91
N GLY A 50 -4.42 10.46 0.12
CA GLY A 50 -3.53 11.57 0.49
C GLY A 50 -2.09 11.14 0.77
N PHE A 51 -1.86 9.96 1.36
CA PHE A 51 -0.51 9.44 1.61
C PHE A 51 0.24 9.03 0.34
N LEU A 52 -0.45 8.82 -0.78
CA LEU A 52 0.20 8.60 -2.08
C LEU A 52 0.94 9.85 -2.57
N MET A 53 0.58 11.04 -2.08
CA MET A 53 1.28 12.30 -2.38
C MET A 53 2.62 12.44 -1.67
N GLU A 54 2.81 11.73 -0.57
CA GLU A 54 4.03 11.87 0.21
C GLU A 54 5.15 11.16 -0.53
N TRP A 55 6.05 11.92 -1.15
CA TRP A 55 7.30 11.46 -1.79
C TRP A 55 8.29 10.80 -0.81
N GLN A 56 7.81 10.29 0.33
CA GLN A 56 8.58 9.53 1.30
C GLN A 56 8.48 8.04 0.95
N TYR A 57 9.62 7.48 0.56
CA TYR A 57 9.68 6.22 -0.21
C TYR A 57 8.91 5.03 0.38
N TYR A 58 8.71 4.89 1.70
CA TYR A 58 7.96 3.73 2.22
C TYR A 58 6.54 4.04 2.67
N ILE A 59 6.16 5.32 2.80
CA ILE A 59 4.78 5.67 3.14
C ILE A 59 3.88 5.38 1.95
N ASN A 60 4.25 5.85 0.76
CA ASN A 60 3.49 5.55 -0.46
C ASN A 60 3.42 4.04 -0.72
N LEU A 61 4.51 3.28 -0.53
CA LEU A 61 4.53 1.83 -0.74
C LEU A 61 3.58 1.10 0.23
N TRP A 62 3.63 1.41 1.54
CA TRP A 62 2.70 0.84 2.51
C TRP A 62 1.26 1.27 2.25
N ALA A 63 1.03 2.53 1.89
CA ALA A 63 -0.30 3.03 1.55
C ALA A 63 -0.87 2.29 0.33
N SER A 64 -0.11 2.11 -0.75
CA SER A 64 -0.54 1.38 -1.94
C SER A 64 -0.94 -0.06 -1.62
N VAL A 65 -0.16 -0.77 -0.80
CA VAL A 65 -0.51 -2.14 -0.39
C VAL A 65 -1.81 -2.16 0.41
N LEU A 66 -1.98 -1.27 1.38
CA LEU A 66 -3.16 -1.25 2.25
C LEU A 66 -4.42 -0.76 1.53
N ILE A 67 -4.30 0.17 0.58
CA ILE A 67 -5.40 0.56 -0.31
C ILE A 67 -5.95 -0.66 -1.05
N LEU A 68 -5.07 -1.49 -1.60
CA LEU A 68 -5.48 -2.67 -2.38
C LEU A 68 -6.02 -3.81 -1.50
N GLU A 69 -5.51 -3.98 -0.28
CA GLU A 69 -5.87 -5.08 0.61
C GLU A 69 -7.04 -4.79 1.54
N GLU A 70 -7.08 -3.60 2.16
CA GLU A 70 -8.04 -3.24 3.20
C GLU A 70 -9.24 -2.50 2.62
N PHE A 71 -9.01 -1.50 1.77
CA PHE A 71 -10.08 -0.66 1.24
C PHE A 71 -10.77 -1.24 0.00
N ARG A 72 -9.99 -1.94 -0.82
CA ARG A 72 -10.45 -2.62 -2.04
C ARG A 72 -11.35 -1.75 -2.94
N PRO A 73 -10.85 -0.58 -3.40
CA PRO A 73 -11.66 0.32 -4.22
C PRO A 73 -12.08 -0.36 -5.53
N GLU A 74 -13.21 0.07 -6.10
CA GLU A 74 -13.59 -0.29 -7.46
C GLU A 74 -12.47 0.06 -8.45
N LYS A 75 -12.28 -0.80 -9.47
CA LYS A 75 -11.19 -0.66 -10.43
C LYS A 75 -11.22 0.69 -11.14
N GLU A 76 -12.41 1.20 -11.46
CA GLU A 76 -12.59 2.45 -12.19
C GLU A 76 -12.53 3.69 -11.29
N ARG A 77 -12.44 3.50 -9.96
CA ARG A 77 -12.42 4.61 -9.00
C ARG A 77 -11.24 5.52 -9.30
N LYS A 78 -11.55 6.75 -9.71
CA LYS A 78 -10.53 7.74 -10.05
C LYS A 78 -9.80 8.26 -8.82
N LEU A 79 -8.54 8.61 -9.02
CA LEU A 79 -7.68 9.26 -8.03
C LEU A 79 -8.05 10.76 -7.91
N ILE A 80 -9.29 11.02 -7.50
CA ILE A 80 -9.87 12.36 -7.35
C ILE A 80 -9.01 13.16 -6.36
N GLY A 81 -8.62 14.36 -6.78
CA GLY A 81 -7.74 15.25 -6.01
C GLY A 81 -6.25 15.15 -6.36
N LEU A 82 -5.82 14.12 -7.11
CA LEU A 82 -4.42 13.95 -7.54
C LEU A 82 -4.29 13.83 -9.05
N ASN A 83 -4.92 12.81 -9.63
CA ASN A 83 -4.88 12.54 -11.06
C ASN A 83 -6.20 11.90 -11.50
N TYR A 84 -7.09 12.74 -12.01
CA TYR A 84 -8.44 12.33 -12.39
C TYR A 84 -8.46 11.33 -13.58
N ASN A 85 -7.34 11.17 -14.28
CA ASN A 85 -7.24 10.30 -15.44
C ASN A 85 -6.90 8.85 -15.04
N VAL A 86 -6.23 8.66 -13.91
CA VAL A 86 -5.72 7.37 -13.42
C VAL A 86 -6.65 6.81 -12.34
N SER A 87 -6.83 5.50 -12.30
CA SER A 87 -7.57 4.86 -11.21
C SER A 87 -6.70 4.73 -9.96
N VAL A 88 -7.33 4.69 -8.78
CA VAL A 88 -6.63 4.43 -7.51
C VAL A 88 -5.90 3.08 -7.56
N VAL A 89 -6.50 2.08 -8.21
CA VAL A 89 -5.92 0.74 -8.33
C VAL A 89 -4.66 0.77 -9.19
N ASP A 90 -4.72 1.39 -10.38
CA ASP A 90 -3.58 1.45 -11.30
C ASP A 90 -2.41 2.21 -10.67
N GLU A 91 -2.66 3.36 -10.03
CA GLU A 91 -1.62 4.12 -9.33
C GLU A 91 -0.92 3.29 -8.23
N CYS A 92 -1.69 2.53 -7.46
CA CYS A 92 -1.14 1.68 -6.41
C CYS A 92 -0.28 0.54 -6.98
N ILE A 93 -0.74 -0.09 -8.06
CA ILE A 93 0.02 -1.16 -8.74
C ILE A 93 1.31 -0.59 -9.34
N GLU A 94 1.24 0.51 -10.09
CA GLU A 94 2.41 1.17 -10.69
C GLU A 94 3.42 1.62 -9.62
N THR A 95 2.93 2.13 -8.49
CA THR A 95 3.77 2.46 -7.34
C THR A 95 4.52 1.21 -6.89
N ILE A 96 3.82 0.13 -6.53
CA ILE A 96 4.45 -1.09 -6.02
C ILE A 96 5.43 -1.70 -7.04
N GLU A 97 5.07 -1.72 -8.33
CA GLU A 97 5.93 -2.19 -9.41
C GLU A 97 7.25 -1.42 -9.47
N ARG A 98 7.22 -0.09 -9.36
CA ARG A 98 8.44 0.75 -9.32
C ARG A 98 9.34 0.41 -8.13
N TYR A 99 8.78 0.12 -6.96
CA TYR A 99 9.58 -0.30 -5.80
C TYR A 99 10.14 -1.70 -5.94
N SER A 100 9.46 -2.58 -6.67
CA SER A 100 9.85 -3.97 -6.84
C SER A 100 11.21 -4.14 -7.53
N GLU A 101 11.68 -3.13 -8.27
CA GLU A 101 13.03 -3.06 -8.83
C GLU A 101 14.14 -3.19 -7.76
N ASN A 102 13.83 -2.83 -6.51
CA ASN A 102 14.78 -2.85 -5.39
C ASN A 102 14.53 -4.01 -4.41
N PHE A 103 13.68 -4.98 -4.78
CA PHE A 103 13.39 -6.13 -3.94
C PHE A 103 14.49 -7.19 -4.05
N ASP A 104 14.82 -7.80 -2.92
CA ASP A 104 15.59 -9.04 -2.91
C ASP A 104 14.75 -10.23 -3.41
N GLN A 105 15.38 -11.39 -3.56
CA GLN A 105 14.70 -12.57 -4.10
C GLN A 105 13.49 -13.01 -3.25
N THR A 106 13.60 -12.96 -1.92
CA THR A 106 12.52 -13.35 -1.01
C THR A 106 11.34 -12.38 -1.12
N GLN A 107 11.63 -11.08 -1.17
CA GLN A 107 10.63 -10.04 -1.39
C GLN A 107 9.95 -10.20 -2.76
N MET A 108 10.72 -10.48 -3.80
CA MET A 108 10.21 -10.69 -5.15
C MET A 108 9.27 -11.91 -5.23
N ASP A 109 9.57 -13.00 -4.53
CA ASP A 109 8.72 -14.19 -4.48
C ASP A 109 7.39 -13.90 -3.77
N ASN A 110 7.44 -13.23 -2.61
CA ASN A 110 6.25 -12.80 -1.87
C ASN A 110 5.41 -11.81 -2.69
N TYR A 111 6.05 -10.87 -3.37
CA TYR A 111 5.41 -9.90 -4.25
C TYR A 111 4.69 -10.57 -5.42
N LYS A 112 5.34 -11.48 -6.14
CA LYS A 112 4.73 -12.19 -7.28
C LYS A 112 3.51 -13.01 -6.85
N LYS A 113 3.60 -13.69 -5.70
CA LYS A 113 2.48 -14.45 -5.13
C LYS A 113 1.32 -13.52 -4.77
N TRP A 114 1.60 -12.38 -4.14
CA TRP A 114 0.56 -11.41 -3.80
C TRP A 114 -0.04 -10.75 -5.06
N LEU A 115 0.78 -10.36 -6.03
CA LEU A 115 0.34 -9.68 -7.24
C LEU A 115 -0.61 -10.56 -8.06
N SER A 116 -0.38 -11.87 -8.13
CA SER A 116 -1.30 -12.77 -8.83
C SER A 116 -2.71 -12.73 -8.22
N LEU A 117 -2.81 -12.71 -6.88
CA LEU A 117 -4.09 -12.60 -6.17
C LEU A 117 -4.79 -11.25 -6.42
N VAL A 118 -4.02 -10.16 -6.40
CA VAL A 118 -4.54 -8.81 -6.70
C VAL A 118 -5.01 -8.71 -8.16
N LYS A 119 -4.25 -9.27 -9.10
CA LYS A 119 -4.64 -9.32 -10.52
C LYS A 119 -5.90 -10.15 -10.72
N THR A 120 -6.07 -11.28 -10.03
CA THR A 120 -7.34 -12.02 -10.05
C THR A 120 -8.51 -11.17 -9.55
N ARG A 121 -8.28 -10.29 -8.57
CA ARG A 121 -9.32 -9.40 -8.01
C ARG A 121 -9.73 -8.26 -8.94
N TYR A 122 -8.79 -7.66 -9.69
CA TYR A 122 -9.04 -6.43 -10.47
C TYR A 122 -8.85 -6.55 -11.99
N LEU A 123 -8.13 -7.57 -12.48
CA LEU A 123 -7.81 -7.71 -13.90
C LEU A 123 -8.61 -8.80 -14.62
N LEU A 124 -9.37 -9.62 -13.89
CA LEU A 124 -10.37 -10.49 -14.52
C LEU A 124 -11.68 -9.72 -14.72
N PRO A 125 -12.29 -9.78 -15.91
CA PRO A 125 -13.55 -9.12 -16.23
C PRO A 125 -14.75 -9.71 -15.46
#